data_AF-A0A8J5KU63-F1
#
_entry.id   AF-A0A8J5KU63-F1
#
_cell.length_a   1.000
_cell.length_b   1.000
_cell.length_c   1.000
_cell.angle_alpha   90.00
_cell.angle_beta   90.00
_cell.angle_gamma   90.00
#
_symmetry.space_group_name_H-M   'P 1'
#
loop_
_entity.id
_entity.type
_entity.pdbx_description
1 polymer ?
#
loop_
_entity_poly.entity_id
_entity_poly.type
_entity_poly.pdbx_seq_one_letter_code
_entity_poly.pdbx_strand_id
1 'polypeptide(L)'
;MSWQTYVDEHLMCEIEGHHLTAAAIMGLDGSIWAQSASFPQGTGGITIKKTNQALIFGLYDEPMTPGQCNLVVERLGDYLNDQGL
;
A
#
# COMPACT_ATOMS: atom_id res chain seq x y z
N MET A 1 15.53 -13.13 9.12
CA MET A 1 14.96 -12.70 7.83
C MET A 1 13.98 -11.57 8.12
N SER A 2 14.27 -10.34 7.69
CA SER A 2 13.39 -9.18 7.89
C SER A 2 12.54 -8.93 6.64
N TRP A 3 11.43 -8.21 6.77
CA TRP A 3 10.63 -7.76 5.61
C TRP A 3 11.45 -6.90 4.65
N GLN A 4 12.46 -6.19 5.15
CA GLN A 4 13.37 -5.37 4.33
C GLN A 4 14.15 -6.21 3.33
N THR A 5 14.62 -7.41 3.72
CA THR A 5 15.31 -8.33 2.80
C THR A 5 14.44 -8.70 1.60
N TYR A 6 13.12 -8.89 1.79
CA TYR A 6 12.22 -9.17 0.68
C TYR A 6 12.05 -7.97 -0.25
N VAL A 7 11.99 -6.75 0.30
CA VAL A 7 11.94 -5.55 -0.55
C VAL A 7 13.24 -5.40 -1.35
N ASP A 8 14.39 -5.47 -0.68
CA ASP A 8 15.68 -5.18 -1.30
C ASP A 8 16.09 -6.27 -2.30
N GLU A 9 15.95 -7.55 -1.93
CA GLU A 9 16.46 -8.67 -2.75
C GLU A 9 15.44 -9.26 -3.72
N HIS A 10 14.13 -9.11 -3.46
CA HIS A 10 13.09 -9.77 -4.27
C HIS A 10 12.22 -8.79 -5.05
N LEU A 11 11.90 -7.61 -4.50
CA LEU A 11 11.09 -6.61 -5.21
C LEU A 11 11.96 -5.64 -6.02
N MET A 12 13.05 -5.15 -5.43
CA MET A 12 13.96 -4.19 -6.06
C MET A 12 15.09 -4.85 -6.85
N CYS A 13 14.96 -6.15 -7.16
CA CYS A 13 15.96 -6.87 -7.95
C CYS A 13 16.00 -6.37 -9.40
N GLU A 14 17.14 -6.60 -10.04
CA GLU A 14 17.33 -6.30 -11.46
C GLU A 14 16.85 -7.47 -12.32
N ILE A 15 16.02 -7.17 -13.31
CA ILE A 15 15.47 -8.12 -14.29
C ILE A 15 15.75 -7.54 -15.67
N GLU A 16 16.62 -8.20 -16.43
CA GLU A 16 16.96 -7.83 -17.82
C GLU A 16 17.42 -6.37 -17.98
N GLY A 17 18.18 -5.83 -17.01
CA GLY A 17 18.64 -4.44 -17.02
C GLY A 17 17.65 -3.42 -16.48
N HIS A 18 16.51 -3.87 -15.94
CA HIS A 18 15.45 -3.03 -15.38
C HIS A 18 15.20 -3.36 -13.91
N HIS A 19 14.70 -2.40 -13.13
CA HIS A 19 14.25 -2.62 -11.76
C HIS A 19 13.00 -1.77 -11.48
N LEU A 20 12.26 -2.10 -10.43
CA LEU A 20 11.14 -1.28 -10.00
C LEU A 20 11.61 0.11 -9.57
N THR A 21 10.85 1.17 -9.91
CA THR A 21 11.16 2.53 -9.46
C THR A 21 11.07 2.64 -7.94
N ALA A 22 10.11 1.95 -7.32
CA ALA A 22 9.93 1.86 -5.88
C ALA A 22 9.09 0.63 -5.52
N ALA A 23 9.25 0.11 -4.31
CA ALA A 23 8.46 -0.99 -3.77
C ALA A 23 8.26 -0.86 -2.26
N ALA A 24 7.17 -1.41 -1.74
CA ALA A 24 6.91 -1.54 -0.31
C ALA A 24 6.08 -2.79 -0.01
N ILE A 25 6.25 -3.32 1.21
CA ILE A 25 5.38 -4.33 1.80
C ILE A 25 4.56 -3.63 2.88
N MET A 26 3.25 -3.65 2.72
CA MET A 26 2.32 -3.00 3.63
C MET A 26 1.29 -4.01 4.14
N GLY A 27 1.00 -3.91 5.43
CA GLY A 27 -0.12 -4.62 6.04
C GLY A 27 -1.45 -4.07 5.53
N LEU A 28 -2.49 -4.90 5.57
CA LEU A 28 -3.86 -4.49 5.23
C LEU A 28 -4.44 -3.45 6.22
N ASP A 29 -3.76 -3.23 7.35
CA ASP A 29 -4.04 -2.17 8.32
C ASP A 29 -3.41 -0.82 7.92
N GLY A 30 -2.69 -0.75 6.81
CA GLY A 30 -1.98 0.44 6.33
C GLY A 30 -0.57 0.60 6.91
N SER A 31 -0.13 -0.30 7.80
CA SER A 31 1.21 -0.25 8.39
C SER A 31 2.28 -0.64 7.36
N ILE A 32 3.34 0.17 7.23
CA ILE A 32 4.48 -0.16 6.36
C ILE A 32 5.40 -1.14 7.10
N TRP A 33 5.59 -2.34 6.54
CA TRP A 33 6.48 -3.36 7.11
C TRP A 33 7.90 -3.25 6.57
N ALA A 34 8.05 -2.82 5.31
CA ALA A 34 9.33 -2.52 4.67
C ALA A 34 9.09 -1.69 3.41
N GLN A 35 10.08 -0.87 3.01
CA GLN A 35 9.99 -0.06 1.80
C GLN A 35 11.38 0.20 1.19
N SER A 36 11.41 0.39 -0.12
CA SER A 36 12.61 0.83 -0.83
C SER A 36 12.91 2.29 -0.51
N ALA A 37 14.17 2.71 -0.61
CA ALA A 37 14.55 4.11 -0.34
C ALA A 37 13.84 5.12 -1.26
N SER A 38 13.49 4.71 -2.48
CA SER A 38 12.76 5.52 -3.46
C SER A 38 11.24 5.47 -3.30
N PHE A 39 10.72 4.64 -2.38
CA PHE A 39 9.30 4.66 -2.04
C PHE A 39 8.95 6.02 -1.44
N PRO A 40 7.86 6.68 -1.90
CA PRO A 40 7.54 8.04 -1.48
C PRO A 40 7.57 8.20 0.05
N GLN A 41 8.59 8.90 0.55
CA GLN A 41 8.73 9.26 1.96
C GLN A 41 8.07 10.62 2.17
N GLY A 42 6.76 10.68 1.98
CA GLY A 42 5.94 11.83 2.36
C GLY A 42 5.36 11.66 3.76
N THR A 43 4.80 12.73 4.31
CA THR A 43 3.89 12.67 5.47
C THR A 43 2.52 12.09 5.12
N GLY A 44 2.30 11.84 3.83
CA GLY A 44 1.21 11.04 3.30
C GLY A 44 1.30 9.56 3.67
N GLY A 45 0.33 8.80 3.19
CA GLY A 45 0.23 7.37 3.41
C GLY A 45 -0.72 6.72 2.43
N ILE A 46 -0.95 5.42 2.60
CA ILE A 46 -1.85 4.66 1.75
C ILE A 46 -2.68 3.69 2.57
N THR A 47 -3.96 3.63 2.27
CA THR A 47 -4.88 2.62 2.82
C THR A 47 -5.23 1.63 1.70
N ILE A 48 -5.15 0.34 2.00
CA ILE A 48 -5.55 -0.72 1.08
C ILE A 48 -6.68 -1.53 1.71
N LYS A 49 -7.87 -1.49 1.12
CA LYS A 49 -9.01 -2.31 1.56
C LYS A 49 -9.28 -3.42 0.56
N LYS A 50 -9.17 -4.66 1.04
CA LYS A 50 -9.55 -5.85 0.27
C LYS A 50 -11.07 -6.03 0.23
N THR A 51 -11.60 -6.33 -0.96
CA THR A 51 -12.97 -6.81 -1.18
C THR A 51 -12.96 -8.26 -1.66
N ASN A 52 -14.11 -8.84 -2.04
CA ASN A 52 -14.14 -10.20 -2.57
C ASN A 52 -13.49 -10.30 -3.95
N GLN A 53 -13.62 -9.27 -4.79
CA GLN A 53 -13.17 -9.26 -6.19
C GLN A 53 -12.15 -8.16 -6.51
N ALA A 54 -11.88 -7.21 -5.60
CA ALA A 54 -10.99 -6.08 -5.84
C ALA A 54 -10.12 -5.68 -4.63
N LEU A 55 -9.13 -4.82 -4.90
CA LEU A 55 -8.37 -4.09 -3.90
C LEU A 55 -8.59 -2.60 -4.13
N ILE A 56 -9.03 -1.89 -3.10
CA ILE A 56 -9.19 -0.43 -3.13
C ILE A 56 -7.92 0.19 -2.56
N PHE A 57 -7.33 1.12 -3.30
CA PHE A 57 -6.16 1.89 -2.88
C PHE A 57 -6.57 3.34 -2.68
N GLY A 58 -6.28 3.91 -1.50
CA GLY A 58 -6.36 5.35 -1.27
C GLY A 58 -4.99 5.88 -0.86
N LEU A 59 -4.40 6.73 -1.69
CA LEU A 59 -3.19 7.47 -1.34
C LEU A 59 -3.61 8.85 -0.85
N TYR A 60 -2.95 9.35 0.19
CA TYR A 60 -3.19 10.69 0.71
C TYR A 60 -1.87 11.38 1.03
N ASP A 61 -1.88 12.70 0.98
CA ASP A 61 -0.82 13.60 1.44
C ASP A 61 -1.42 14.60 2.44
N GLU A 62 -0.57 15.39 3.10
CA GLU A 62 -1.05 16.50 3.92
C GLU A 62 -1.94 17.49 3.13
N PRO A 63 -2.98 18.05 3.76
CA PRO A 63 -3.31 18.02 5.19
C PRO A 63 -4.21 16.84 5.60
N MET A 64 -4.40 15.84 4.74
CA MET A 64 -5.26 14.70 5.03
C MET A 64 -4.58 13.77 6.04
N THR A 65 -5.35 13.34 7.05
CA THR A 65 -4.85 12.42 8.08
C THR A 65 -5.08 10.96 7.67
N PRO A 66 -4.29 10.01 8.21
CA PRO A 66 -4.51 8.58 7.96
C PRO A 66 -5.95 8.13 8.26
N GLY A 67 -6.55 8.62 9.35
CA GLY A 67 -7.92 8.27 9.72
C GLY A 67 -8.98 8.74 8.70
N GLN A 68 -8.76 9.88 8.04
CA GLN A 68 -9.64 10.34 6.97
C GLN A 68 -9.52 9.47 5.71
N CYS A 69 -8.31 8.99 5.38
CA CYS A 69 -8.11 8.09 4.25
C CYS A 69 -8.78 6.74 4.50
N ASN A 70 -8.54 6.16 5.68
CA ASN A 70 -9.19 4.92 6.11
C ASN A 70 -10.71 5.01 6.00
N LEU A 71 -11.30 6.11 6.49
CA LEU A 71 -12.74 6.28 6.44
C LEU A 71 -13.32 6.20 5.02
N VAL A 72 -12.66 6.83 4.03
CA VAL A 72 -13.16 6.84 2.65
C VAL A 72 -12.95 5.49 1.98
N VAL A 73 -11.75 4.92 2.12
CA VAL A 73 -11.36 3.65 1.48
C VAL A 73 -12.15 2.48 2.05
N GLU A 74 -12.29 2.40 3.37
CA GLU A 74 -12.99 1.30 4.03
C GLU A 74 -14.49 1.35 3.78
N ARG A 75 -15.12 2.53 3.80
CA ARG A 75 -16.55 2.67 3.51
C ARG A 75 -16.91 2.14 2.13
N LEU A 76 -16.09 2.44 1.11
CA LEU A 76 -16.33 1.92 -0.23
C LEU A 76 -16.11 0.40 -0.27
N GLY A 77 -15.08 -0.11 0.40
CA GLY A 77 -14.81 -1.55 0.43
C GLY A 77 -15.88 -2.35 1.15
N ASP A 78 -16.42 -1.84 2.25
CA ASP A 78 -17.53 -2.46 2.97
C ASP A 78 -18.80 -2.46 2.08
N TYR A 79 -19.09 -1.34 1.40
CA TYR A 79 -20.18 -1.30 0.43
C TYR A 79 -20.03 -2.32 -0.70
N LEU A 80 -18.83 -2.47 -1.28
CA LEU A 80 -18.59 -3.47 -2.33
C LEU A 80 -18.75 -4.90 -1.79
N ASN A 81 -18.23 -5.18 -0.59
CA ASN A 81 -18.41 -6.48 0.06
C ASN A 81 -19.88 -6.81 0.31
N ASP A 82 -20.69 -5.84 0.74
CA ASP A 82 -22.14 -6.01 0.95
C ASP A 82 -22.88 -6.33 -0.36
N GLN A 83 -22.34 -5.92 -1.51
CA GLN A 83 -22.86 -6.29 -2.83
C GLN A 83 -22.31 -7.64 -3.35
N GLY A 84 -21.46 -8.33 -2.59
CA GLY A 84 -20.78 -9.55 -3.03
C GLY A 84 -19.66 -9.31 -4.04
N LEU A 85 -19.15 -8.08 -4.12
CA LEU A 85 -18.03 -7.66 -4.97
C LEU A 85 -16.71 -7.61 -4.19
#